data_AF-A0AAD6WQ71-F1
#
_entry.id   AF-A0AAD6WQ71-F1
#
_cell.length_a   1.000
_cell.length_b   1.000
_cell.length_c   1.000
_cell.angle_alpha   90.00
_cell.angle_beta   90.00
_cell.angle_gamma   90.00
#
_symmetry.space_group_name_H-M   'P 1'
#
loop_
_entity.id
_entity.type
_entity.pdbx_description
1 polymer ?
#
loop_
_entity_poly.entity_id
_entity_poly.type
_entity_poly.pdbx_seq_one_letter_code
_entity_poly.pdbx_strand_id
1 'polypeptide(L)'
;MLRAVFLRRLWNPVAQTVLNPHLFSNARHLTGLTPGLNADPAATESVLKESLPPPSTFVDALKEMKPNHEDWSRPALMPFDDLVFFHTELLWDQTAGPMMFGVTKANNSVCVRITDYPSSSDPELKQLTRSMTWLKIPATKYARLVNPERLSHCQLELIVRWSDVESQPLEDPPPLRVLSFDLECLGRDNVFPQPEIDPVIQISNVVSILGDPAPPFIRNVFTLGTCSDIAGASVISFDDEAALLQHWSEFVQQIDPDLIIGYNISGFDLPYLLGRAKALQLSRFAFLGRVIGTETARARMGKYTSSRGSTRSWQDIPLPGRLQLDLMHYVRWEAGPTAKQGLSLNAVASRVLGEQKEDVHFTAIRGLQTGSADTRRQLAVYCLKDAYLPLRLLEVLGCVAQYTKQAHEKGIQFNSVLPDYDDTRMKDGGAHIAEERGVSISDKIPNPPGK
;
A
#
# COMPACT_ATOMS: atom_id res chain seq x y z
N MET A 1 -24.98 -58.53 -0.63
CA MET A 1 -25.77 -58.56 -1.88
C MET A 1 -25.58 -57.19 -2.56
N LEU A 2 -24.58 -56.96 -3.43
CA LEU A 2 -24.51 -57.32 -4.88
C LEU A 2 -25.77 -56.81 -5.61
N ARG A 3 -25.77 -55.95 -6.64
CA ARG A 3 -24.82 -55.48 -7.71
C ARG A 3 -25.35 -54.12 -8.22
N ALA A 4 -24.64 -53.07 -8.65
CA ALA A 4 -23.42 -52.89 -9.46
C ALA A 4 -23.54 -53.31 -10.95
N VAL A 5 -23.74 -52.35 -11.87
CA VAL A 5 -23.18 -52.23 -13.25
C VAL A 5 -23.36 -50.74 -13.66
N PHE A 6 -22.38 -49.82 -13.77
CA PHE A 6 -21.10 -49.69 -14.51
C PHE A 6 -21.21 -49.32 -16.00
N LEU A 7 -20.72 -48.13 -16.36
CA LEU A 7 -19.86 -47.75 -17.51
C LEU A 7 -19.75 -46.20 -17.53
N ARG A 8 -18.69 -45.54 -17.02
CA ARG A 8 -17.32 -45.34 -17.55
C ARG A 8 -17.23 -44.86 -19.01
N ARG A 9 -16.77 -43.61 -19.18
CA ARG A 9 -15.84 -43.04 -20.21
C ARG A 9 -15.98 -41.51 -20.13
N LEU A 10 -14.97 -40.64 -19.98
CA LEU A 10 -13.52 -40.76 -20.04
C LEU A 10 -12.89 -39.72 -19.09
N TRP A 11 -11.90 -40.21 -18.38
CA TRP A 11 -10.86 -39.49 -17.65
C TRP A 11 -9.87 -38.95 -18.69
N ASN A 12 -9.48 -37.68 -18.61
CA ASN A 12 -8.28 -37.18 -19.28
C ASN A 12 -7.46 -36.36 -18.26
N PRO A 13 -6.29 -36.84 -17.81
CA PRO A 13 -5.45 -36.16 -16.84
C PRO A 13 -4.20 -35.62 -17.54
N VAL A 14 -4.26 -34.45 -18.18
CA VAL A 14 -3.04 -33.76 -18.61
C VAL A 14 -3.26 -32.24 -18.52
N ALA A 15 -2.88 -31.68 -17.38
CA ALA A 15 -2.29 -30.36 -17.31
C ALA A 15 -1.27 -30.39 -16.18
N GLN A 16 -0.20 -31.18 -16.40
CA GLN A 16 1.08 -30.87 -15.77
C GLN A 16 1.50 -29.52 -16.34
N THR A 17 1.18 -28.44 -15.65
CA THR A 17 1.89 -27.18 -15.86
C THR A 17 3.30 -27.46 -15.33
N VAL A 18 4.19 -27.79 -16.25
CA VAL A 18 5.62 -27.88 -16.01
C VAL A 18 6.04 -26.57 -15.36
N LEU A 19 6.35 -26.61 -14.07
CA LEU A 19 7.23 -25.64 -13.43
C LEU A 19 8.49 -25.61 -14.29
N ASN A 20 8.67 -24.56 -15.07
CA ASN A 20 9.90 -24.32 -15.79
C ASN A 20 10.91 -23.74 -14.78
N PRO A 21 11.91 -24.50 -14.30
CA PRO A 21 12.80 -24.03 -13.24
C PRO A 21 13.94 -23.15 -13.77
N HIS A 22 13.88 -22.67 -15.01
CA HIS A 22 15.01 -22.00 -15.69
C HIS A 22 14.84 -20.50 -15.96
N LEU A 23 14.06 -19.78 -15.13
CA LEU A 23 14.04 -18.31 -15.18
C LEU A 23 14.66 -17.61 -13.96
N PHE A 24 15.33 -18.35 -13.08
CA PHE A 24 16.11 -17.78 -11.96
C PHE A 24 17.48 -18.44 -11.81
N SER A 25 18.33 -18.32 -12.84
CA SER A 25 19.77 -18.28 -12.63
C SER A 25 20.41 -17.67 -13.87
N ASN A 26 20.89 -16.43 -13.78
CA ASN A 26 22.05 -15.92 -14.52
C ASN A 26 22.29 -14.47 -14.14
N ALA A 27 22.86 -14.27 -12.95
CA ALA A 27 23.54 -13.03 -12.60
C ALA A 27 24.66 -13.28 -11.58
N ARG A 28 25.40 -14.39 -11.72
CA ARG A 28 26.71 -14.56 -11.06
C ARG A 28 27.62 -15.37 -11.97
N HIS A 29 28.83 -14.84 -12.15
CA HIS A 29 29.95 -15.37 -12.95
C HIS A 29 29.99 -14.99 -14.44
N LEU A 30 30.46 -13.78 -14.74
CA LEU A 30 31.35 -13.56 -15.89
C LEU A 30 32.36 -12.46 -15.55
N THR A 31 33.46 -12.86 -14.90
CA THR A 31 34.74 -12.15 -14.98
C THR A 31 35.63 -12.89 -15.97
N GLY A 32 35.97 -12.26 -17.08
CA GLY A 32 37.17 -12.61 -17.87
C GLY A 32 36.95 -13.24 -19.25
N LEU A 33 37.53 -12.55 -20.24
CA LEU A 33 38.12 -13.05 -21.51
C LEU A 33 37.29 -13.02 -22.82
N THR A 34 37.50 -11.91 -23.55
CA THR A 34 37.75 -11.77 -25.01
C THR A 34 36.63 -11.96 -26.06
N PRO A 35 36.76 -11.28 -27.24
CA PRO A 35 35.62 -10.79 -28.03
C PRO A 35 35.37 -11.57 -29.33
N GLY A 36 34.13 -11.53 -29.80
CA GLY A 36 33.77 -11.83 -31.19
C GLY A 36 32.63 -12.81 -31.32
N LEU A 37 31.41 -12.29 -31.51
CA LEU A 37 30.34 -12.92 -32.27
C LEU A 37 29.25 -11.86 -32.51
N ASN A 38 29.11 -11.46 -33.78
CA ASN A 38 28.01 -10.61 -34.25
C ASN A 38 26.69 -11.35 -34.01
N ALA A 39 25.83 -10.82 -33.14
CA ALA A 39 24.44 -11.23 -33.02
C ALA A 39 23.58 -10.32 -33.90
N ASP A 40 22.81 -10.94 -34.78
CA ASP A 40 21.88 -10.30 -35.72
C ASP A 40 20.71 -9.63 -34.95
N PRO A 41 20.54 -8.30 -35.04
CA PRO A 41 19.51 -7.57 -34.29
C PRO A 41 18.07 -7.88 -34.73
N ALA A 42 17.85 -8.60 -35.84
CA ALA A 42 16.51 -8.95 -36.32
C ALA A 42 15.86 -10.13 -35.57
N ALA A 43 16.65 -10.98 -34.90
CA ALA A 43 16.12 -12.18 -34.24
C ALA A 43 15.46 -11.89 -32.88
N THR A 44 15.84 -10.80 -32.21
CA THR A 44 15.30 -10.40 -30.90
C THR A 44 13.96 -9.67 -30.98
N GLU A 45 13.52 -9.26 -32.18
CA GLU A 45 12.28 -8.50 -32.39
C GLU A 45 11.03 -9.38 -32.56
N SER A 46 11.20 -10.70 -32.75
CA SER A 46 10.11 -11.59 -33.17
C SER A 46 9.36 -12.31 -32.04
N VAL A 47 9.81 -12.19 -30.78
CA VAL A 47 9.16 -12.82 -29.60
C VAL A 47 8.29 -11.83 -28.79
N LEU A 48 8.21 -10.56 -29.22
CA LEU A 48 7.43 -9.49 -28.56
C LEU A 48 6.18 -9.03 -29.31
N LYS A 49 5.70 -9.79 -30.31
CA LYS A 49 4.52 -9.42 -31.10
C LYS A 49 3.42 -10.46 -31.01
N GLU A 50 2.76 -10.48 -29.86
CA GLU A 50 1.32 -10.74 -29.73
C GLU A 50 0.83 -10.20 -28.38
N SER A 51 1.21 -8.96 -28.05
CA SER A 51 0.53 -8.20 -27.00
C SER A 51 -0.69 -7.51 -27.62
N LEU A 52 -1.83 -7.58 -26.93
CA LEU A 52 -2.99 -6.74 -27.25
C LEU A 52 -2.52 -5.28 -27.36
N PRO A 53 -3.08 -4.49 -28.29
CA PRO A 53 -2.75 -3.08 -28.38
C PRO A 53 -2.99 -2.42 -27.01
N PRO A 54 -2.11 -1.51 -26.56
CA PRO A 54 -2.29 -0.84 -25.28
C PRO A 54 -3.66 -0.13 -25.27
N PRO A 55 -4.40 -0.17 -24.15
CA PRO A 55 -5.71 0.44 -24.08
C PRO A 55 -5.62 1.93 -24.41
N SER A 56 -6.53 2.40 -25.27
CA SER A 56 -6.55 3.79 -25.75
C SER A 56 -6.91 4.81 -24.66
N THR A 57 -7.57 4.37 -23.59
CA THR A 57 -7.99 5.20 -22.46
C THR A 57 -7.81 4.44 -21.14
N PHE A 58 -7.75 5.17 -20.01
CA PHE A 58 -7.71 4.52 -18.70
C PHE A 58 -8.93 3.64 -18.43
N VAL A 59 -10.12 4.06 -18.88
CA VAL A 59 -11.35 3.25 -18.74
C VAL A 59 -11.27 1.95 -19.54
N ASP A 60 -10.63 1.95 -20.70
CA ASP A 60 -10.41 0.70 -21.44
C ASP A 60 -9.44 -0.22 -20.70
N ALA A 61 -8.40 0.34 -20.07
CA ALA A 61 -7.51 -0.43 -19.20
C ALA A 61 -8.28 -1.08 -18.03
N LEU A 62 -9.16 -0.33 -17.37
CA LEU A 62 -9.98 -0.86 -16.26
C LEU A 62 -10.86 -2.04 -16.68
N LYS A 63 -11.43 -2.01 -17.90
CA LYS A 63 -12.26 -3.11 -18.43
C LYS A 63 -11.48 -4.41 -18.60
N GLU A 64 -10.20 -4.31 -18.94
CA GLU A 64 -9.30 -5.45 -19.16
C GLU A 64 -8.83 -6.05 -17.84
N MET A 65 -8.78 -5.26 -16.76
CA MET A 65 -8.33 -5.67 -15.43
C MET A 65 -9.38 -6.49 -14.65
N LYS A 66 -9.90 -7.58 -15.23
CA LYS A 66 -10.80 -8.50 -14.50
C LYS A 66 -10.01 -9.53 -13.68
N PRO A 67 -10.51 -9.97 -12.50
CA PRO A 67 -11.79 -9.61 -11.87
C PRO A 67 -11.75 -8.32 -11.03
N ASN A 68 -12.93 -7.73 -10.77
CA ASN A 68 -13.16 -6.70 -9.76
C ASN A 68 -14.03 -7.27 -8.64
N HIS A 69 -13.52 -7.30 -7.42
CA HIS A 69 -14.17 -7.97 -6.28
C HIS A 69 -15.16 -7.02 -5.58
N GLU A 70 -16.38 -7.51 -5.39
CA GLU A 70 -17.41 -6.86 -4.59
C GLU A 70 -17.40 -7.32 -3.12
N ASP A 71 -16.94 -8.55 -2.86
CA ASP A 71 -16.58 -8.97 -1.50
C ASP A 71 -15.16 -8.49 -1.19
N TRP A 72 -15.08 -7.49 -0.31
CA TRP A 72 -13.80 -6.88 0.04
C TRP A 72 -13.06 -7.61 1.15
N SER A 73 -13.70 -8.59 1.78
CA SER A 73 -13.19 -9.28 2.96
C SER A 73 -11.86 -9.98 2.65
N ARG A 74 -11.03 -10.18 3.68
CA ARG A 74 -9.89 -11.09 3.54
C ARG A 74 -10.38 -12.52 3.32
N PRO A 75 -9.64 -13.36 2.56
CA PRO A 75 -9.97 -14.77 2.40
C PRO A 75 -10.15 -15.47 3.74
N ALA A 76 -11.00 -16.50 3.77
CA ALA A 76 -11.18 -17.30 4.96
C ALA A 76 -9.86 -17.93 5.44
N LEU A 77 -9.70 -18.02 6.75
CA LEU A 77 -8.52 -18.66 7.35
C LEU A 77 -8.44 -20.12 6.95
N MET A 78 -7.35 -20.48 6.27
CA MET A 78 -7.01 -21.89 6.03
C MET A 78 -6.42 -22.50 7.32
N PRO A 79 -6.57 -23.82 7.55
CA PRO A 79 -5.88 -24.49 8.64
C PRO A 79 -4.35 -24.33 8.53
N PHE A 80 -3.68 -24.10 9.66
CA PHE A 80 -2.23 -24.05 9.76
C PHE A 80 -1.82 -24.63 11.12
N ASP A 81 -0.72 -25.37 11.13
CA ASP A 81 -0.12 -25.90 12.35
C ASP A 81 0.74 -24.79 12.99
N ASP A 82 1.93 -24.57 12.45
CA ASP A 82 2.82 -23.48 12.85
C ASP A 82 2.35 -22.15 12.26
N LEU A 83 2.38 -21.09 13.06
CA LEU A 83 2.17 -19.74 12.54
C LEU A 83 3.51 -19.21 12.01
N VAL A 84 3.56 -18.93 10.71
CA VAL A 84 4.67 -18.17 10.10
C VAL A 84 4.10 -16.87 9.55
N PHE A 85 4.63 -15.75 10.04
CA PHE A 85 4.14 -14.42 9.68
C PHE A 85 5.28 -13.41 9.59
N PHE A 86 5.11 -12.43 8.72
CA PHE A 86 6.00 -11.29 8.62
C PHE A 86 5.56 -10.23 9.61
N HIS A 87 6.39 -9.97 10.61
CA HIS A 87 6.17 -8.96 11.62
C HIS A 87 6.33 -7.57 11.02
N THR A 88 5.26 -6.78 11.05
CA THR A 88 5.19 -5.46 10.41
C THR A 88 5.36 -4.30 11.39
N GLU A 89 4.71 -4.36 12.55
CA GLU A 89 4.73 -3.28 13.53
C GLU A 89 4.65 -3.85 14.95
N LEU A 90 5.43 -3.26 15.86
CA LEU A 90 5.35 -3.55 17.29
C LEU A 90 4.68 -2.37 18.00
N LEU A 91 3.56 -2.65 18.66
CA LEU A 91 2.87 -1.69 19.52
C LEU A 91 2.94 -2.12 20.98
N TRP A 92 2.80 -1.17 21.88
CA TRP A 92 2.72 -1.43 23.31
C TRP A 92 1.35 -1.05 23.84
N ASP A 93 0.59 -2.05 24.28
CA ASP A 93 -0.65 -1.84 25.01
C ASP A 93 -0.36 -1.74 26.51
N GLN A 94 -1.09 -0.86 27.20
CA GLN A 94 -0.86 -0.61 28.62
C GLN A 94 -1.22 -1.81 29.51
N THR A 95 -2.19 -2.63 29.08
CA THR A 95 -2.70 -3.76 29.85
C THR A 95 -2.12 -5.07 29.36
N ALA A 96 -2.05 -5.25 28.04
CA ALA A 96 -1.64 -6.49 27.41
C ALA A 96 -0.15 -6.57 27.05
N GLY A 97 0.59 -5.46 27.18
CA GLY A 97 2.01 -5.40 26.86
C GLY A 97 2.29 -5.34 25.35
N PRO A 98 3.42 -5.92 24.87
CA PRO A 98 3.82 -5.86 23.48
C PRO A 98 2.88 -6.65 22.58
N MET A 99 2.43 -6.00 21.51
CA MET A 99 1.58 -6.54 20.47
C MET A 99 2.31 -6.45 19.12
N MET A 100 2.60 -7.61 18.52
CA MET A 100 3.18 -7.70 17.19
C MET A 100 2.08 -7.84 16.14
N PHE A 101 2.05 -6.92 15.20
CA PHE A 101 1.22 -7.00 14.01
C PHE A 101 1.99 -7.62 12.85
N GLY A 102 1.28 -8.24 11.92
CA GLY A 102 1.91 -8.83 10.76
C GLY A 102 0.96 -9.54 9.81
N VAL A 103 1.57 -10.20 8.82
CA VAL A 103 0.85 -10.87 7.74
C VAL A 103 1.49 -12.22 7.42
N THR A 104 0.67 -13.24 7.20
CA THR A 104 1.15 -14.56 6.76
C THR A 104 1.38 -14.60 5.24
N LYS A 105 2.08 -15.63 4.73
CA LYS A 105 2.19 -15.88 3.28
C LYS A 105 0.84 -16.12 2.60
N ALA A 106 -0.17 -16.56 3.35
CA ALA A 106 -1.54 -16.71 2.86
C ALA A 106 -2.36 -15.42 2.92
N ASN A 107 -1.72 -14.25 3.10
CA ASN A 107 -2.36 -12.94 3.21
C ASN A 107 -3.38 -12.85 4.36
N ASN A 108 -3.15 -13.59 5.46
CA ASN A 108 -3.92 -13.42 6.69
C ASN A 108 -3.29 -12.34 7.58
N SER A 109 -4.11 -11.43 8.14
CA SER A 109 -3.65 -10.46 9.14
C SER A 109 -3.55 -11.08 10.52
N VAL A 110 -2.48 -10.72 11.23
CA VAL A 110 -2.08 -11.33 12.50
C VAL A 110 -1.81 -10.27 13.54
N CYS A 111 -2.26 -10.52 14.76
CA CYS A 111 -1.84 -9.84 15.99
C CYS A 111 -1.36 -10.89 16.99
N VAL A 112 -0.15 -10.74 17.53
CA VAL A 112 0.44 -11.63 18.53
C VAL A 112 0.75 -10.83 19.78
N ARG A 113 0.12 -11.18 20.89
CA ARG A 113 0.42 -10.65 22.22
C ARG A 113 1.55 -11.47 22.85
N ILE A 114 2.60 -10.79 23.28
CA ILE A 114 3.76 -11.43 23.89
C ILE A 114 3.63 -11.40 25.42
N THR A 115 3.83 -12.54 26.06
CA THR A 115 3.87 -12.69 27.52
C THR A 115 5.25 -13.10 28.02
N ASP A 116 5.42 -13.02 29.35
CA ASP A 116 6.63 -13.43 30.08
C ASP A 116 7.93 -12.79 29.56
N TYR A 117 7.80 -11.64 28.88
CA TYR A 117 8.92 -10.93 28.28
C TYR A 117 9.77 -10.26 29.37
N PRO A 118 11.09 -10.15 29.14
CA PRO A 118 11.99 -9.43 30.05
C PRO A 118 11.69 -7.92 30.04
N SER A 119 12.61 -7.10 30.53
CA SER A 119 12.47 -5.64 30.35
C SER A 119 12.33 -5.28 28.87
N SER A 120 11.55 -4.25 28.53
CA SER A 120 11.50 -3.69 27.17
C SER A 120 12.88 -3.17 26.69
N SER A 121 13.82 -2.98 27.61
CA SER A 121 15.20 -2.63 27.30
C SER A 121 16.07 -3.82 26.90
N ASP A 122 15.60 -5.05 27.10
CA ASP A 122 16.35 -6.29 26.89
C ASP A 122 16.82 -6.44 25.43
N PRO A 123 18.12 -6.70 25.18
CA PRO A 123 18.65 -6.81 23.82
C PRO A 123 18.07 -7.96 23.00
N GLU A 124 17.80 -9.12 23.61
CA GLU A 124 17.27 -10.29 22.91
C GLU A 124 15.82 -10.05 22.50
N LEU A 125 15.02 -9.49 23.42
CA LEU A 125 13.65 -9.09 23.10
C LEU A 125 13.64 -8.05 21.97
N LYS A 126 14.47 -7.00 22.05
CA LYS A 126 14.57 -5.99 20.99
C LYS A 126 14.96 -6.56 19.64
N GLN A 127 15.88 -7.53 19.62
CA GLN A 127 16.31 -8.19 18.39
C GLN A 127 15.18 -9.05 17.80
N LEU A 128 14.46 -9.78 18.65
CA LEU A 128 13.34 -10.63 18.26
C LEU A 128 12.13 -9.82 17.77
N THR A 129 11.76 -8.76 18.49
CA THR A 129 10.61 -7.88 18.17
C THR A 129 10.97 -6.80 17.15
N ARG A 130 12.04 -7.01 16.38
CA ARG A 130 12.44 -6.12 15.30
C ARG A 130 11.43 -6.25 14.17
N SER A 131 10.75 -5.16 13.83
CA SER A 131 9.82 -5.12 12.70
C SER A 131 10.53 -5.45 11.38
N MET A 132 9.74 -5.78 10.36
CA MET A 132 10.20 -6.11 9.02
C MET A 132 11.02 -7.41 8.98
N THR A 133 10.52 -8.46 9.63
CA THR A 133 11.17 -9.78 9.64
C THR A 133 10.14 -10.91 9.67
N TRP A 134 10.52 -12.09 9.18
CA TRP A 134 9.71 -13.29 9.32
C TRP A 134 9.91 -13.92 10.71
N LEU A 135 8.80 -14.25 11.36
CA LEU A 135 8.76 -14.94 12.64
C LEU A 135 7.94 -16.21 12.50
N LYS A 136 8.30 -17.22 13.30
CA LYS A 136 7.60 -18.49 13.42
C LYS A 136 7.21 -18.71 14.88
N ILE A 137 6.01 -19.25 15.08
CA ILE A 137 5.54 -19.72 16.38
C ILE A 137 4.99 -21.14 16.20
N PRO A 138 5.58 -22.15 16.88
CA PRO A 138 5.11 -23.52 16.78
C PRO A 138 3.65 -23.70 17.24
N ALA A 139 2.91 -24.60 16.59
CA ALA A 139 1.50 -24.88 16.86
C ALA A 139 1.17 -25.11 18.35
N THR A 140 2.10 -25.73 19.07
CA THR A 140 1.96 -26.15 20.46
C THR A 140 2.28 -25.04 21.47
N LYS A 141 2.71 -23.87 21.02
CA LYS A 141 3.27 -22.80 21.86
C LYS A 141 2.43 -21.54 21.95
N TYR A 142 1.38 -21.42 21.15
CA TYR A 142 0.45 -20.28 21.21
C TYR A 142 -0.96 -20.72 21.59
N ALA A 143 -1.73 -19.78 22.14
CA ALA A 143 -3.18 -19.91 22.25
C ALA A 143 -3.87 -18.88 21.34
N ARG A 144 -4.94 -19.30 20.67
CA ARG A 144 -5.78 -18.40 19.87
C ARG A 144 -6.74 -17.65 20.80
N LEU A 145 -6.86 -16.35 20.59
CA LEU A 145 -7.76 -15.48 21.32
C LEU A 145 -9.06 -15.30 20.55
N VAL A 146 -10.18 -15.37 21.27
CA VAL A 146 -11.53 -15.19 20.73
C VAL A 146 -12.24 -14.10 21.50
N ASN A 147 -13.35 -13.59 20.96
CA ASN A 147 -14.14 -12.59 21.66
C ASN A 147 -14.64 -13.15 23.01
N PRO A 148 -14.62 -12.35 24.10
CA PRO A 148 -14.36 -10.91 24.16
C PRO A 148 -12.89 -10.52 24.46
N GLU A 149 -11.94 -11.45 24.48
CA GLU A 149 -10.55 -11.19 24.94
C GLU A 149 -9.65 -10.49 23.91
N ARG A 150 -10.16 -10.32 22.69
CA ARG A 150 -9.47 -9.74 21.55
C ARG A 150 -9.33 -8.22 21.67
N LEU A 151 -8.17 -7.72 21.25
CA LEU A 151 -7.81 -6.31 21.22
C LEU A 151 -7.54 -5.80 19.81
N SER A 152 -7.62 -6.67 18.80
CA SER A 152 -7.37 -6.32 17.40
C SER A 152 -8.47 -6.80 16.47
N HIS A 153 -8.61 -6.11 15.33
CA HIS A 153 -9.47 -6.51 14.21
C HIS A 153 -8.79 -7.52 13.26
N CYS A 154 -7.56 -7.97 13.52
CA CYS A 154 -6.84 -8.95 12.70
C CYS A 154 -7.62 -10.27 12.55
N GLN A 155 -7.42 -11.04 11.47
CA GLN A 155 -8.08 -12.35 11.36
C GLN A 155 -7.61 -13.32 12.44
N LEU A 156 -6.34 -13.25 12.80
CA LEU A 156 -5.72 -14.04 13.86
C LEU A 156 -5.27 -13.14 14.99
N GLU A 157 -5.68 -13.49 16.21
CA GLU A 157 -5.13 -12.89 17.42
C GLU A 157 -4.64 -14.00 18.35
N LEU A 158 -3.37 -13.97 18.72
CA LEU A 158 -2.72 -15.03 19.49
C LEU A 158 -2.06 -14.46 20.74
N ILE A 159 -1.82 -15.34 21.71
CA ILE A 159 -0.95 -15.08 22.87
C ILE A 159 0.15 -16.14 22.93
N VAL A 160 1.39 -15.70 23.16
CA VAL A 160 2.59 -16.54 23.16
C VAL A 160 3.61 -16.00 24.15
N ARG A 161 4.43 -16.88 24.75
CA ARG A 161 5.61 -16.43 25.49
C ARG A 161 6.68 -15.92 24.54
N TRP A 162 7.39 -14.87 24.92
CA TRP A 162 8.45 -14.32 24.07
C TRP A 162 9.50 -15.36 23.66
N SER A 163 9.86 -16.27 24.58
CA SER A 163 10.88 -17.30 24.38
C SER A 163 10.47 -18.40 23.39
N ASP A 164 9.19 -18.47 23.02
CA ASP A 164 8.66 -19.45 22.08
C ASP A 164 8.49 -18.87 20.66
N VAL A 165 8.91 -17.62 20.43
CA VAL A 165 8.93 -16.99 19.10
C VAL A 165 10.30 -17.19 18.46
N GLU A 166 10.30 -17.70 17.24
CA GLU A 166 11.52 -18.04 16.50
C GLU A 166 11.71 -17.08 15.32
N SER A 167 12.87 -16.41 15.22
CA SER A 167 13.22 -15.67 14.02
C SER A 167 13.41 -16.62 12.84
N GLN A 168 12.90 -16.23 11.68
CA GLN A 168 13.16 -16.91 10.41
C GLN A 168 14.18 -16.12 9.59
N PRO A 169 14.82 -16.74 8.59
CA PRO A 169 15.64 -16.02 7.62
C PRO A 169 14.83 -14.93 6.91
N LEU A 170 15.50 -13.86 6.49
CA LEU A 170 14.88 -12.83 5.68
C LEU A 170 14.60 -13.41 4.28
N GLU A 171 13.32 -13.66 4.00
CA GLU A 171 12.83 -14.05 2.68
C GLU A 171 12.24 -12.84 1.94
N ASP A 172 11.62 -13.08 0.78
CA ASP A 172 10.88 -12.10 0.01
C ASP A 172 9.88 -11.32 0.87
N PRO A 173 9.60 -10.05 0.51
CA PRO A 173 8.59 -9.25 1.21
C PRO A 173 7.24 -10.00 1.21
N PRO A 174 6.47 -9.91 2.30
CA PRO A 174 5.21 -10.62 2.38
C PRO A 174 4.21 -10.09 1.35
N PRO A 175 3.17 -10.88 1.01
CA PRO A 175 2.08 -10.42 0.15
C PRO A 175 1.23 -9.41 0.92
N LEU A 176 1.68 -8.16 1.05
CA LEU A 176 0.94 -7.10 1.74
C LEU A 176 -0.28 -6.74 0.90
N ARG A 177 -1.44 -6.64 1.55
CA ARG A 177 -2.62 -6.02 0.92
C ARG A 177 -2.44 -4.51 0.95
N VAL A 178 -2.28 -3.90 -0.23
CA VAL A 178 -1.99 -2.48 -0.40
C VAL A 178 -3.25 -1.74 -0.78
N LEU A 179 -3.65 -0.74 0.00
CA LEU A 179 -4.70 0.22 -0.34
C LEU A 179 -4.05 1.51 -0.84
N SER A 180 -4.34 1.90 -2.07
CA SER A 180 -4.08 3.25 -2.60
C SER A 180 -5.40 4.00 -2.68
N PHE A 181 -5.45 5.23 -2.18
CA PHE A 181 -6.66 6.05 -2.24
C PHE A 181 -6.35 7.52 -2.54
N ASP A 182 -7.38 8.20 -3.02
CA ASP A 182 -7.40 9.63 -3.36
C ASP A 182 -8.83 10.17 -3.11
N LEU A 183 -8.96 11.46 -2.81
CA LEU A 183 -10.26 12.09 -2.57
C LEU A 183 -10.43 13.42 -3.30
N GLU A 184 -11.70 13.75 -3.57
CA GLU A 184 -12.10 15.05 -4.12
C GLU A 184 -13.02 15.80 -3.17
N CYS A 185 -12.81 17.10 -3.06
CA CYS A 185 -13.60 18.02 -2.23
C CYS A 185 -14.31 19.07 -3.09
N LEU A 186 -15.53 19.45 -2.69
CA LEU A 186 -16.24 20.56 -3.30
C LEU A 186 -15.83 21.89 -2.64
N GLY A 187 -14.67 22.40 -3.05
CA GLY A 187 -14.14 23.69 -2.57
C GLY A 187 -14.89 24.91 -3.09
N ARG A 188 -14.84 26.01 -2.34
CA ARG A 188 -15.23 27.36 -2.79
C ARG A 188 -14.26 27.90 -3.84
N ASP A 189 -14.75 28.77 -4.71
CA ASP A 189 -13.97 29.27 -5.85
C ASP A 189 -12.70 30.00 -5.38
N ASN A 190 -11.55 29.60 -5.91
CA ASN A 190 -10.22 30.13 -5.60
C ASN A 190 -9.81 30.04 -4.11
N VAL A 191 -10.46 29.19 -3.33
CA VAL A 191 -10.11 28.94 -1.92
C VAL A 191 -9.70 27.49 -1.77
N PHE A 192 -8.57 27.27 -1.08
CA PHE A 192 -8.16 25.90 -0.74
C PHE A 192 -9.21 25.25 0.17
N PRO A 193 -9.64 24.00 -0.09
CA PRO A 193 -10.68 23.34 0.69
C PRO A 193 -10.40 23.35 2.20
N GLN A 194 -11.44 23.60 2.99
CA GLN A 194 -11.40 23.59 4.45
C GLN A 194 -12.36 22.53 5.00
N PRO A 195 -11.90 21.58 5.82
CA PRO A 195 -12.72 20.45 6.26
C PRO A 195 -13.95 20.88 7.07
N GLU A 196 -13.93 22.04 7.72
CA GLU A 196 -15.07 22.56 8.46
C GLU A 196 -16.26 22.97 7.57
N ILE A 197 -16.02 23.23 6.28
CA ILE A 197 -16.99 23.88 5.39
C ILE A 197 -17.19 23.07 4.11
N ASP A 198 -16.09 22.73 3.43
CA ASP A 198 -16.10 22.20 2.07
C ASP A 198 -16.23 20.66 2.10
N PRO A 199 -17.29 20.06 1.52
CA PRO A 199 -17.57 18.63 1.68
C PRO A 199 -16.64 17.74 0.84
N VAL A 200 -16.38 16.54 1.34
CA VAL A 200 -15.81 15.44 0.56
C VAL A 200 -16.91 14.90 -0.37
N ILE A 201 -16.60 14.80 -1.66
CA ILE A 201 -17.58 14.41 -2.69
C ILE A 201 -17.24 13.10 -3.37
N GLN A 202 -15.96 12.72 -3.42
CA GLN A 202 -15.56 11.42 -3.94
C GLN A 202 -14.36 10.87 -3.16
N ILE A 203 -14.30 9.54 -3.00
CA ILE A 203 -13.13 8.84 -2.51
C ILE A 203 -12.92 7.60 -3.38
N SER A 204 -11.80 7.56 -4.10
CA SER A 204 -11.45 6.43 -4.97
C SER A 204 -10.46 5.52 -4.27
N ASN A 205 -10.62 4.21 -4.45
CA ASN A 205 -9.79 3.20 -3.81
C ASN A 205 -9.37 2.15 -4.83
N VAL A 206 -8.08 1.80 -4.79
CA VAL A 206 -7.50 0.72 -5.58
C VAL A 206 -6.72 -0.20 -4.62
N VAL A 207 -7.01 -1.50 -4.67
CA VAL A 207 -6.39 -2.49 -3.77
C VAL A 207 -5.70 -3.58 -4.56
N SER A 208 -4.43 -3.84 -4.26
CA SER A 208 -3.66 -4.96 -4.82
C SER A 208 -2.90 -5.74 -3.74
N ILE A 209 -2.26 -6.83 -4.14
CA ILE A 209 -1.34 -7.58 -3.31
C ILE A 209 0.08 -7.25 -3.78
N LEU A 210 0.93 -6.82 -2.86
CA LEU A 210 2.32 -6.50 -3.16
C LEU A 210 3.04 -7.74 -3.73
N GLY A 211 3.66 -7.56 -4.90
CA GLY A 211 4.42 -8.62 -5.58
C GLY A 211 3.56 -9.60 -6.40
N ASP A 212 2.23 -9.47 -6.36
CA ASP A 212 1.34 -10.20 -7.25
C ASP A 212 1.31 -9.51 -8.62
N PRO A 213 1.64 -10.20 -9.74
CA PRO A 213 1.56 -9.61 -11.08
C PRO A 213 0.11 -9.38 -11.55
N ALA A 214 -0.89 -9.91 -10.84
CA ALA A 214 -2.28 -9.65 -11.14
C ALA A 214 -2.62 -8.14 -11.00
N PRO A 215 -3.55 -7.62 -11.82
CA PRO A 215 -4.02 -6.26 -11.63
C PRO A 215 -4.69 -6.10 -10.26
N PRO A 216 -4.91 -4.85 -9.78
CA PRO A 216 -5.64 -4.61 -8.55
C PRO A 216 -6.96 -5.39 -8.51
N PHE A 217 -7.31 -6.03 -7.41
CA PHE A 217 -8.51 -6.86 -7.36
C PHE A 217 -9.74 -6.09 -6.87
N ILE A 218 -9.55 -4.91 -6.25
CA ILE A 218 -10.63 -3.96 -5.94
C ILE A 218 -10.31 -2.63 -6.59
N ARG A 219 -11.28 -2.10 -7.33
CA ARG A 219 -11.35 -0.73 -7.81
C ARG A 219 -12.74 -0.22 -7.53
N ASN A 220 -12.86 0.80 -6.69
CA ASN A 220 -14.15 1.41 -6.41
C ASN A 220 -14.02 2.93 -6.21
N VAL A 221 -15.16 3.59 -6.31
CA VAL A 221 -15.30 5.02 -6.02
C VAL A 221 -16.58 5.24 -5.22
N PHE A 222 -16.42 5.88 -4.06
CA PHE A 222 -17.50 6.34 -3.22
C PHE A 222 -17.87 7.75 -3.69
N THR A 223 -19.14 8.01 -4.03
CA THR A 223 -19.56 9.31 -4.59
C THR A 223 -20.69 9.95 -3.80
N LEU A 224 -20.65 11.27 -3.62
CA LEU A 224 -21.78 12.06 -3.14
C LEU A 224 -22.69 12.41 -4.31
N GLY A 225 -23.94 12.00 -4.25
CA GLY A 225 -24.89 12.02 -5.34
C GLY A 225 -24.70 10.86 -6.33
N THR A 226 -25.67 10.71 -7.24
CA THR A 226 -25.70 9.63 -8.23
C THR A 226 -24.54 9.71 -9.21
N CYS A 227 -23.90 8.60 -9.54
CA CYS A 227 -22.82 8.57 -10.53
C CYS A 227 -23.10 7.46 -11.54
N SER A 228 -22.90 7.76 -12.84
CA SER A 228 -23.03 6.74 -13.89
C SER A 228 -21.94 5.67 -13.75
N ASP A 229 -22.24 4.45 -14.20
CA ASP A 229 -21.33 3.30 -14.05
C ASP A 229 -19.97 3.49 -14.73
N ILE A 230 -18.92 2.96 -14.10
CA ILE A 230 -17.56 2.91 -14.64
C ILE A 230 -17.22 1.45 -14.94
N ALA A 231 -17.05 1.11 -16.21
CA ALA A 231 -16.71 -0.26 -16.59
C ALA A 231 -15.36 -0.68 -15.98
N GLY A 232 -15.34 -1.79 -15.23
CA GLY A 232 -14.15 -2.30 -14.54
C GLY A 232 -13.97 -1.81 -13.10
N ALA A 233 -14.83 -0.91 -12.61
CA ALA A 233 -14.80 -0.41 -11.23
C ALA A 233 -16.21 -0.36 -10.62
N SER A 234 -16.31 -0.49 -9.30
CA SER A 234 -17.59 -0.37 -8.59
C SER A 234 -17.85 1.09 -8.22
N VAL A 235 -19.04 1.59 -8.57
CA VAL A 235 -19.50 2.93 -8.21
C VAL A 235 -20.47 2.80 -7.04
N ILE A 236 -20.17 3.46 -5.92
CA ILE A 236 -20.95 3.37 -4.67
C ILE A 236 -21.42 4.77 -4.33
N SER A 237 -22.67 5.10 -4.69
CA SER A 237 -23.23 6.44 -4.52
C SER A 237 -24.01 6.58 -3.23
N PHE A 238 -23.84 7.73 -2.57
CA PHE A 238 -24.51 8.12 -1.33
C PHE A 238 -25.21 9.46 -1.51
N ASP A 239 -26.40 9.63 -0.97
CA ASP A 239 -27.10 10.92 -0.97
C ASP A 239 -26.59 11.87 0.11
N ASP A 240 -25.91 11.33 1.12
CA ASP A 240 -25.44 12.03 2.30
C ASP A 240 -23.93 11.82 2.51
N GLU A 241 -23.22 12.89 2.84
CA GLU A 241 -21.77 12.87 3.04
C GLU A 241 -21.38 12.09 4.30
N ALA A 242 -22.17 12.17 5.38
CA ALA A 242 -21.88 11.42 6.59
C ALA A 242 -21.97 9.91 6.33
N ALA A 243 -22.96 9.47 5.55
CA ALA A 243 -23.05 8.09 5.08
C ALA A 243 -21.84 7.69 4.23
N LEU A 244 -21.40 8.53 3.29
CA LEU A 244 -20.22 8.29 2.46
C LEU A 244 -18.98 8.05 3.32
N LEU A 245 -18.68 8.98 4.25
CA LEU A 245 -17.51 8.90 5.11
C LEU A 245 -17.58 7.68 6.04
N GLN A 246 -18.74 7.42 6.64
CA GLN A 246 -18.91 6.28 7.53
C GLN A 246 -18.69 4.96 6.77
N HIS A 247 -19.25 4.80 5.58
CA HIS A 247 -19.04 3.61 4.76
C HIS A 247 -17.60 3.47 4.29
N TRP A 248 -16.88 4.57 4.01
CA TRP A 248 -15.47 4.49 3.68
C TRP A 248 -14.63 3.99 4.87
N SER A 249 -14.93 4.45 6.10
CA SER A 249 -14.25 3.92 7.30
C SER A 249 -14.52 2.41 7.51
N GLU A 250 -15.75 1.96 7.23
CA GLU A 250 -16.14 0.55 7.30
C GLU A 250 -15.48 -0.27 6.20
N PHE A 251 -15.35 0.27 4.99
CA PHE A 251 -14.60 -0.31 3.89
C PHE A 251 -13.13 -0.54 4.29
N VAL A 252 -12.45 0.46 4.86
CA VAL A 252 -11.05 0.31 5.32
C VAL A 252 -10.94 -0.81 6.36
N GLN A 253 -11.90 -0.91 7.29
CA GLN A 253 -11.93 -2.01 8.26
C GLN A 253 -12.18 -3.38 7.62
N GLN A 254 -13.11 -3.47 6.66
CA GLN A 254 -13.49 -4.71 6.01
C GLN A 254 -12.38 -5.25 5.08
N ILE A 255 -11.76 -4.38 4.28
CA ILE A 255 -10.68 -4.79 3.37
C ILE A 255 -9.42 -5.12 4.17
N ASP A 256 -9.29 -4.52 5.35
CA ASP A 256 -8.20 -4.69 6.30
C ASP A 256 -6.81 -4.53 5.64
N PRO A 257 -6.42 -3.35 5.11
CA PRO A 257 -5.16 -3.20 4.38
C PRO A 257 -3.95 -3.32 5.32
N ASP A 258 -2.87 -3.92 4.83
CA ASP A 258 -1.58 -3.98 5.53
C ASP A 258 -0.77 -2.69 5.32
N LEU A 259 -0.83 -2.13 4.12
CA LEU A 259 -0.11 -0.93 3.71
C LEU A 259 -1.10 0.06 3.07
N ILE A 260 -1.12 1.29 3.57
CA ILE A 260 -1.90 2.39 3.01
C ILE A 260 -0.94 3.35 2.31
N ILE A 261 -1.23 3.64 1.04
CA ILE A 261 -0.45 4.52 0.17
C ILE A 261 -1.36 5.57 -0.49
N GLY A 262 -0.70 6.49 -1.17
CA GLY A 262 -1.32 7.50 -2.04
C GLY A 262 -0.28 8.58 -2.33
N TYR A 263 -0.73 9.76 -2.75
CA TYR A 263 0.17 10.87 -3.05
C TYR A 263 -0.26 12.13 -2.28
N ASN A 264 0.46 12.46 -1.20
CA ASN A 264 0.11 13.51 -0.23
C ASN A 264 -1.00 13.13 0.78
N ILE A 265 -1.26 11.84 0.97
CA ILE A 265 -2.28 11.35 1.92
C ILE A 265 -2.05 11.81 3.37
N SER A 266 -0.80 11.93 3.77
CA SER A 266 -0.43 12.35 5.13
C SER A 266 -0.50 13.87 5.32
N GLY A 267 -0.32 14.63 4.24
CA GLY A 267 -0.35 16.08 4.25
C GLY A 267 -1.70 16.71 3.88
N PHE A 268 -2.62 15.95 3.28
CA PHE A 268 -3.94 16.42 2.88
C PHE A 268 -5.05 15.43 3.22
N ASP A 269 -5.07 14.25 2.59
CA ASP A 269 -6.25 13.38 2.58
C ASP A 269 -6.70 12.89 3.96
N LEU A 270 -5.81 12.23 4.72
CA LEU A 270 -6.13 11.74 6.07
C LEU A 270 -6.45 12.90 7.05
N PRO A 271 -5.66 14.00 7.11
CA PRO A 271 -6.03 15.16 7.93
C PRO A 271 -7.39 15.74 7.56
N TYR A 272 -7.70 15.82 6.26
CA TYR A 272 -8.95 16.38 5.76
C TYR A 272 -10.15 15.51 6.15
N LEU A 273 -10.06 14.20 5.94
CA LEU A 273 -11.09 13.23 6.30
C LEU A 273 -11.38 13.24 7.80
N LEU A 274 -10.35 13.24 8.66
CA LEU A 274 -10.53 13.32 10.11
C LEU A 274 -11.12 14.67 10.54
N GLY A 275 -10.67 15.77 9.93
CA GLY A 275 -11.21 17.11 10.18
C GLY A 275 -12.69 17.20 9.78
N ARG A 276 -13.05 16.65 8.63
CA ARG A 276 -14.41 16.66 8.09
C ARG A 276 -15.35 15.80 8.92
N ALA A 277 -14.92 14.58 9.26
CA ALA A 277 -15.65 13.70 10.15
C ALA A 277 -15.91 14.35 11.52
N LYS A 278 -14.93 15.08 12.07
CA LYS A 278 -15.11 15.86 13.30
C LYS A 278 -16.11 17.00 13.12
N ALA A 279 -16.06 17.74 12.02
CA ALA A 279 -17.01 18.82 11.71
C ALA A 279 -18.45 18.30 11.60
N LEU A 280 -18.62 17.09 11.05
CA LEU A 280 -19.90 16.40 10.91
C LEU A 280 -20.29 15.54 12.14
N GLN A 281 -19.47 15.55 13.20
CA GLN A 281 -19.71 14.79 14.44
C GLN A 281 -19.80 13.26 14.25
N LEU A 282 -19.03 12.71 13.32
CA LEU A 282 -18.99 11.28 13.03
C LEU A 282 -18.07 10.55 14.00
N SER A 283 -18.59 10.25 15.19
CA SER A 283 -17.81 9.66 16.29
C SER A 283 -17.19 8.30 15.95
N ARG A 284 -17.74 7.55 14.97
CA ARG A 284 -17.27 6.22 14.57
C ARG A 284 -16.28 6.22 13.40
N PHE A 285 -16.03 7.37 12.77
CA PHE A 285 -15.16 7.45 11.60
C PHE A 285 -13.68 7.25 11.94
N ALA A 286 -13.23 7.88 13.03
CA ALA A 286 -11.82 7.96 13.40
C ALA A 286 -11.27 6.67 14.05
N PHE A 287 -11.75 5.49 13.63
CA PHE A 287 -11.22 4.20 14.08
C PHE A 287 -10.69 3.45 12.86
N LEU A 288 -9.61 3.94 12.27
CA LEU A 288 -9.05 3.40 11.01
C LEU A 288 -7.93 2.37 11.24
N GLY A 289 -7.36 2.30 12.45
CA GLY A 289 -6.34 1.29 12.82
C GLY A 289 -6.92 -0.11 13.04
N ARG A 290 -6.05 -1.06 13.39
CA ARG A 290 -6.42 -2.45 13.74
C ARG A 290 -6.65 -2.66 15.24
N VAL A 291 -6.21 -1.76 16.11
CA VAL A 291 -6.42 -1.89 17.57
C VAL A 291 -7.85 -1.45 17.92
N ILE A 292 -8.61 -2.36 18.53
CA ILE A 292 -10.01 -2.13 18.90
C ILE A 292 -10.11 -0.98 19.89
N GLY A 293 -11.06 -0.08 19.66
CA GLY A 293 -11.34 1.05 20.56
C GLY A 293 -10.26 2.13 20.58
N THR A 294 -9.22 2.02 19.76
CA THR A 294 -8.19 3.06 19.63
C THR A 294 -8.58 4.02 18.52
N GLU A 295 -8.95 5.23 18.90
CA GLU A 295 -9.18 6.32 17.95
C GLU A 295 -7.86 6.64 17.23
N THR A 296 -7.91 6.76 15.91
CA THR A 296 -6.88 7.35 15.07
C THR A 296 -6.56 8.74 15.63
N ALA A 297 -5.42 8.82 16.33
CA ALA A 297 -5.08 9.97 17.13
C ALA A 297 -5.02 11.27 16.31
N ARG A 298 -5.16 12.41 16.99
CA ARG A 298 -4.82 13.71 16.41
C ARG A 298 -3.42 13.63 15.82
N ALA A 299 -3.29 14.15 14.61
CA ALA A 299 -2.03 14.34 13.92
C ALA A 299 -0.90 14.73 14.89
N ARG A 300 0.13 13.89 14.95
CA ARG A 300 1.38 14.23 15.60
C ARG A 300 2.09 15.22 14.69
N MET A 301 2.19 16.47 15.14
CA MET A 301 2.95 17.49 14.43
C MET A 301 4.35 17.55 15.01
N GLY A 302 5.35 17.40 14.15
CA GLY A 302 6.74 17.68 14.49
C GLY A 302 7.29 18.83 13.66
N LYS A 303 8.37 19.44 14.14
CA LYS A 303 9.17 20.41 13.38
C LYS A 303 10.59 19.90 13.33
N TYR A 304 11.13 19.79 12.12
CA TYR A 304 12.49 19.35 11.86
C TYR A 304 13.24 20.56 11.35
N THR A 305 14.36 20.91 11.96
CA THR A 305 15.28 21.90 11.39
C THR A 305 16.52 21.18 10.93
N SER A 306 16.80 21.22 9.63
CA SER A 306 18.03 20.66 9.07
C SER A 306 19.26 21.35 9.65
N SER A 307 20.41 20.67 9.60
CA SER A 307 21.71 21.27 9.94
C SER A 307 22.02 22.52 9.11
N ARG A 308 21.38 22.68 7.94
CA ARG A 308 21.43 23.85 7.06
C ARG A 308 20.34 24.91 7.34
N GLY A 309 19.62 24.81 8.45
CA GLY A 309 18.67 25.81 8.93
C GLY A 309 17.28 25.77 8.28
N SER A 310 16.99 24.84 7.37
CA SER A 310 15.65 24.70 6.81
C SER A 310 14.73 23.99 7.80
N THR A 311 13.66 24.66 8.23
CA THR A 311 12.65 24.07 9.13
C THR A 311 11.47 23.54 8.33
N ARG A 312 11.14 22.26 8.49
CA ARG A 312 9.99 21.59 7.87
C ARG A 312 9.11 21.00 8.96
N SER A 313 7.81 21.27 8.89
CA SER A 313 6.83 20.59 9.73
C SER A 313 6.41 19.28 9.04
N TRP A 314 6.31 18.21 9.82
CA TRP A 314 5.67 16.97 9.36
C TRP A 314 4.42 16.73 10.19
N GLN A 315 3.46 16.08 9.55
CA GLN A 315 2.22 15.64 10.16
C GLN A 315 2.16 14.12 10.00
N ASP A 316 2.02 13.41 11.11
CA ASP A 316 1.88 11.96 11.11
C ASP A 316 0.56 11.58 11.77
N ILE A 317 -0.24 10.78 11.05
CA ILE A 317 -1.52 10.26 11.54
C ILE A 317 -1.30 8.76 11.76
N PRO A 318 -1.04 8.32 13.00
CA PRO A 318 -0.77 6.93 13.25
C PRO A 318 -2.03 6.09 13.01
N LEU A 319 -1.85 4.99 12.28
CA LEU A 319 -2.86 3.96 12.05
C LEU A 319 -2.37 2.64 12.67
N PRO A 320 -2.55 2.45 14.00
CA PRO A 320 -2.01 1.31 14.73
C PRO A 320 -2.27 -0.04 14.05
N GLY A 321 -1.21 -0.81 13.77
CA GLY A 321 -1.25 -2.11 13.09
C GLY A 321 -1.24 -2.03 11.56
N ARG A 322 -1.12 -0.84 10.98
CA ARG A 322 -1.07 -0.62 9.52
C ARG A 322 0.17 0.16 9.13
N LEU A 323 0.82 -0.28 8.05
CA LEU A 323 1.92 0.45 7.43
C LEU A 323 1.38 1.63 6.62
N GLN A 324 2.17 2.69 6.53
CA GLN A 324 1.86 3.88 5.72
C GLN A 324 3.07 4.24 4.86
N LEU A 325 2.83 4.51 3.58
CA LEU A 325 3.85 5.02 2.66
C LEU A 325 3.24 6.06 1.71
N ASP A 326 3.47 7.33 2.03
CA ASP A 326 3.09 8.45 1.17
C ASP A 326 4.14 8.61 0.04
N LEU A 327 3.73 8.35 -1.21
CA LEU A 327 4.66 8.35 -2.35
C LEU A 327 5.22 9.75 -2.60
N MET A 328 4.53 10.82 -2.22
CA MET A 328 5.07 12.17 -2.35
C MET A 328 6.28 12.37 -1.43
N HIS A 329 6.24 11.82 -0.22
CA HIS A 329 7.36 11.89 0.71
C HIS A 329 8.55 11.08 0.20
N TYR A 330 8.31 9.86 -0.30
CA TYR A 330 9.33 9.04 -0.93
C TYR A 330 10.01 9.76 -2.11
N VAL A 331 9.22 10.29 -3.04
CA VAL A 331 9.73 10.98 -4.24
C VAL A 331 10.50 12.24 -3.86
N ARG A 332 10.04 13.01 -2.89
CA ARG A 332 10.76 14.19 -2.38
C ARG A 332 12.10 13.82 -1.73
N TRP A 333 12.14 12.70 -1.03
CA TRP A 333 13.36 12.20 -0.42
C TRP A 333 14.38 11.77 -1.48
N GLU A 334 13.98 10.94 -2.45
CA GLU A 334 14.81 10.52 -3.59
C GLU A 334 15.28 11.70 -4.46
N ALA A 335 14.42 12.68 -4.68
CA ALA A 335 14.75 13.90 -5.42
C ALA A 335 15.75 14.82 -4.68
N GLY A 336 15.94 14.61 -3.38
CA GLY A 336 16.82 15.40 -2.54
C GLY A 336 16.30 16.79 -2.17
N PRO A 337 17.02 17.52 -1.29
CA PRO A 337 16.54 18.76 -0.68
C PRO A 337 16.44 19.95 -1.66
N THR A 338 17.11 19.87 -2.81
CA THR A 338 17.21 20.96 -3.80
C THR A 338 16.11 20.92 -4.85
N ALA A 339 15.41 19.78 -5.00
CA ALA A 339 14.32 19.64 -5.95
C ALA A 339 13.10 20.46 -5.52
N LYS A 340 12.79 21.52 -6.28
CA LYS A 340 11.66 22.42 -6.01
C LYS A 340 10.50 22.27 -7.00
N GLN A 341 10.69 21.56 -8.11
CA GLN A 341 9.74 21.47 -9.22
C GLN A 341 9.68 20.02 -9.74
N GLY A 342 8.61 19.69 -10.47
CA GLY A 342 8.46 18.36 -11.09
C GLY A 342 8.13 17.23 -10.13
N LEU A 343 7.65 17.55 -8.92
CA LEU A 343 7.28 16.58 -7.88
C LEU A 343 5.76 16.52 -7.67
N SER A 344 4.97 16.89 -8.68
CA SER A 344 3.54 16.62 -8.68
C SER A 344 3.30 15.19 -9.16
N LEU A 345 2.17 14.59 -8.76
CA LEU A 345 1.78 13.26 -9.22
C LEU A 345 1.84 13.14 -10.74
N ASN A 346 1.29 14.13 -11.48
CA ASN A 346 1.32 14.12 -12.95
C ASN A 346 2.74 14.11 -13.51
N ALA A 347 3.61 14.98 -13.00
CA ALA A 347 4.99 15.08 -13.49
C ALA A 347 5.78 13.79 -13.22
N VAL A 348 5.59 13.19 -12.05
CA VAL A 348 6.27 11.96 -11.64
C VAL A 348 5.73 10.77 -12.41
N ALA A 349 4.42 10.62 -12.52
CA ALA A 349 3.77 9.57 -13.32
C ALA A 349 4.22 9.66 -14.79
N SER A 350 4.23 10.86 -15.39
CA SER A 350 4.61 11.03 -16.78
C SER A 350 6.06 10.65 -17.02
N ARG A 351 6.95 10.95 -16.07
CA ARG A 351 8.38 10.66 -16.20
C ARG A 351 8.75 9.21 -15.89
N VAL A 352 8.12 8.62 -14.88
CA VAL A 352 8.47 7.28 -14.38
C VAL A 352 7.70 6.20 -15.13
N LEU A 353 6.40 6.43 -15.38
CA LEU A 353 5.50 5.44 -15.98
C LEU A 353 5.21 5.72 -17.46
N GLY A 354 5.47 6.95 -17.94
CA GLY A 354 4.97 7.38 -19.26
C GLY A 354 3.46 7.62 -19.27
N GLU A 355 2.81 7.69 -18.11
CA GLU A 355 1.37 7.87 -17.93
C GLU A 355 1.06 9.25 -17.36
N GLN A 356 -0.10 9.83 -17.67
CA GLN A 356 -0.53 11.13 -17.16
C GLN A 356 -1.82 11.00 -16.33
N LYS A 357 -2.10 12.02 -15.53
CA LYS A 357 -3.43 12.20 -14.91
C LYS A 357 -4.48 12.44 -15.99
N GLU A 358 -5.74 12.19 -15.68
CA GLU A 358 -6.85 12.68 -16.50
C GLU A 358 -6.90 14.23 -16.43
N ASP A 359 -7.30 14.89 -17.52
CA ASP A 359 -7.31 16.35 -17.61
C ASP A 359 -8.57 16.94 -16.97
N VAL A 360 -8.53 17.11 -15.64
CA VAL A 360 -9.56 17.84 -14.88
C VAL A 360 -8.89 18.93 -14.06
N HIS A 361 -9.16 20.18 -14.42
CA HIS A 361 -8.72 21.33 -13.65
C HIS A 361 -9.61 21.52 -12.42
N PHE A 362 -9.04 21.92 -11.27
CA PHE A 362 -9.78 22.05 -10.00
C PHE A 362 -11.01 22.97 -10.08
N THR A 363 -10.98 23.99 -10.94
CA THR A 363 -12.12 24.90 -11.17
C THR A 363 -13.31 24.21 -11.83
N ALA A 364 -13.09 23.08 -12.50
CA ALA A 364 -14.16 22.30 -13.14
C ALA A 364 -14.89 21.39 -12.14
N ILE A 365 -14.27 21.05 -10.99
CA ILE A 365 -14.83 20.11 -10.00
C ILE A 365 -16.25 20.49 -9.60
N ARG A 366 -16.49 21.79 -9.30
CA ARG A 366 -17.82 22.29 -8.93
C ARG A 366 -18.86 22.01 -10.01
N GLY A 367 -18.56 22.32 -11.27
CA GLY A 367 -19.47 22.09 -12.40
C GLY A 367 -19.69 20.61 -12.68
N LEU A 368 -18.65 19.78 -12.52
CA LEU A 368 -18.77 18.32 -12.67
C LEU A 368 -19.64 17.71 -11.58
N GLN A 369 -19.48 18.16 -10.33
CA GLN A 369 -20.23 17.65 -9.19
C GLN A 369 -21.71 18.05 -9.24
N THR A 370 -22.02 19.31 -9.56
CA THR A 370 -23.41 19.83 -9.60
C THR A 370 -24.16 19.50 -10.89
N GLY A 371 -23.50 18.89 -11.87
CA GLY A 371 -24.08 18.45 -13.14
C GLY A 371 -24.87 17.13 -13.03
N SER A 372 -24.75 16.31 -14.07
CA SER A 372 -25.45 15.02 -14.17
C SER A 372 -24.66 13.88 -13.52
N ALA A 373 -25.26 12.68 -13.52
CA ALA A 373 -24.54 11.46 -13.12
C ALA A 373 -23.31 11.18 -14.01
N ASP A 374 -23.33 11.60 -15.28
CA ASP A 374 -22.21 11.44 -16.21
C ASP A 374 -21.06 12.41 -15.94
N THR A 375 -21.37 13.65 -15.52
CA THR A 375 -20.32 14.60 -15.14
C THR A 375 -19.65 14.19 -13.83
N ARG A 376 -20.41 13.63 -12.88
CA ARG A 376 -19.84 13.01 -11.67
C ARG A 376 -19.02 11.76 -12.00
N ARG A 377 -19.44 10.97 -13.00
CA ARG A 377 -18.64 9.86 -13.54
C ARG A 377 -17.31 10.32 -14.12
N GLN A 378 -17.29 11.43 -14.84
CA GLN A 378 -16.03 11.99 -15.36
C GLN A 378 -15.07 12.35 -14.21
N LEU A 379 -15.58 13.00 -13.16
CA LEU A 379 -14.80 13.30 -11.96
C LEU A 379 -14.31 12.02 -11.26
N ALA A 380 -15.16 10.99 -11.21
CA ALA A 380 -14.84 9.72 -10.58
C ALA A 380 -13.76 8.93 -11.33
N VAL A 381 -13.74 8.97 -12.67
CA VAL A 381 -12.66 8.38 -13.47
C VAL A 381 -11.33 9.10 -13.20
N TYR A 382 -11.36 10.43 -13.09
CA TYR A 382 -10.19 11.23 -12.73
C TYR A 382 -9.65 10.87 -11.33
N CYS A 383 -10.51 10.86 -10.30
CA CYS A 383 -10.13 10.47 -8.94
C CYS A 383 -9.62 9.01 -8.87
N LEU A 384 -10.22 8.09 -9.64
CA LEU A 384 -9.76 6.70 -9.69
C LEU A 384 -8.39 6.56 -10.36
N LYS A 385 -8.08 7.39 -11.37
CA LYS A 385 -6.74 7.45 -11.97
C LYS A 385 -5.71 7.94 -10.95
N ASP A 386 -6.08 8.93 -10.14
CA ASP A 386 -5.22 9.49 -9.10
C ASP A 386 -4.96 8.52 -7.95
N ALA A 387 -5.92 7.66 -7.61
CA ALA A 387 -5.70 6.54 -6.70
C ALA A 387 -4.86 5.41 -7.34
N TYR A 388 -4.93 5.21 -8.66
CA TYR A 388 -4.22 4.13 -9.36
C TYR A 388 -2.73 4.44 -9.61
N LEU A 389 -2.38 5.68 -9.97
CA LEU A 389 -1.01 6.07 -10.29
C LEU A 389 -0.01 5.85 -9.14
N PRO A 390 -0.30 6.15 -7.86
CA PRO A 390 0.60 5.88 -6.73
C PRO A 390 0.90 4.39 -6.56
N LEU A 391 -0.07 3.52 -6.85
CA LEU A 391 0.13 2.07 -6.79
C LEU A 391 1.12 1.60 -7.88
N ARG A 392 0.96 2.13 -9.09
CA ARG A 392 1.89 1.87 -10.20
C ARG A 392 3.29 2.41 -9.92
N LEU A 393 3.39 3.58 -9.29
CA LEU A 393 4.66 4.14 -8.85
C LEU A 393 5.32 3.25 -7.78
N LEU A 394 4.55 2.72 -6.82
CA LEU A 394 5.06 1.81 -5.79
C LEU A 394 5.77 0.60 -6.40
N GLU A 395 5.16 -0.02 -7.41
CA GLU A 395 5.67 -1.22 -8.09
C GLU A 395 7.00 -0.95 -8.82
N VAL A 396 7.08 0.18 -9.53
CA VAL A 396 8.28 0.55 -10.33
C VAL A 396 9.42 1.04 -9.44
N LEU A 397 9.11 1.84 -8.42
CA LEU A 397 10.12 2.49 -7.58
C LEU A 397 10.72 1.57 -6.51
N GLY A 398 10.08 0.44 -6.18
CA GLY A 398 10.60 -0.51 -5.20
C GLY A 398 10.64 0.03 -3.76
N CYS A 399 9.85 1.06 -3.46
CA CYS A 399 9.91 1.82 -2.20
C CYS A 399 9.78 0.94 -0.96
N VAL A 400 8.86 -0.05 -1.02
CA VAL A 400 8.59 -0.94 0.12
C VAL A 400 9.82 -1.75 0.48
N ALA A 401 10.51 -2.34 -0.51
CA ALA A 401 11.71 -3.14 -0.25
C ALA A 401 12.82 -2.29 0.40
N GLN A 402 13.00 -1.06 -0.09
CA GLN A 402 13.98 -0.13 0.48
C GLN A 402 13.63 0.29 1.91
N TYR A 403 12.36 0.55 2.21
CA TYR A 403 11.91 0.91 3.56
C TYR A 403 12.01 -0.27 4.51
N THR A 404 11.58 -1.45 4.07
CA THR A 404 11.71 -2.70 4.81
C THR A 404 13.17 -2.93 5.21
N LYS A 405 14.10 -2.83 4.25
CA LYS A 405 15.53 -2.96 4.51
C LYS A 405 16.04 -1.93 5.52
N GLN A 406 15.72 -0.65 5.33
CA GLN A 406 16.17 0.40 6.23
C GLN A 406 15.59 0.27 7.65
N ALA A 407 14.29 0.02 7.76
CA ALA A 407 13.59 -0.18 9.03
C ALA A 407 14.19 -1.36 9.78
N HIS A 408 14.37 -2.48 9.06
CA HIS A 408 15.08 -3.65 9.57
C HIS A 408 16.46 -3.22 10.02
N GLU A 409 17.41 -2.89 9.14
CA GLU A 409 18.81 -2.59 9.48
C GLU A 409 19.03 -1.56 10.61
N LYS A 410 18.15 -0.55 10.73
CA LYS A 410 18.23 0.47 11.80
C LYS A 410 17.53 0.06 13.10
N GLY A 411 16.69 -0.98 13.08
CA GLY A 411 15.92 -1.41 14.25
C GLY A 411 14.82 -0.41 14.63
N ILE A 412 14.21 0.22 13.63
CA ILE A 412 13.13 1.22 13.80
C ILE A 412 11.85 0.70 13.13
N GLN A 413 10.69 1.26 13.52
CA GLN A 413 9.42 0.93 12.86
C GLN A 413 9.42 1.42 11.40
N PHE A 414 8.73 0.72 10.50
CA PHE A 414 8.63 1.10 9.08
C PHE A 414 8.02 2.49 8.88
N ASN A 415 6.96 2.80 9.62
CA ASN A 415 6.34 4.14 9.61
C ASN A 415 7.30 5.23 10.13
N SER A 416 8.41 4.82 10.77
CA SER A 416 9.48 5.68 11.27
C SER A 416 10.72 5.75 10.35
N VAL A 417 10.66 5.23 9.11
CA VAL A 417 11.77 5.37 8.16
C VAL A 417 11.95 6.82 7.68
N LEU A 418 10.84 7.55 7.51
CA LEU A 418 10.83 8.96 7.04
C LEU A 418 10.56 10.08 8.06
N PRO A 419 10.35 9.86 9.37
CA PRO A 419 10.34 10.94 10.36
C PRO A 419 11.72 11.49 10.74
N ASP A 420 12.83 10.96 10.21
CA ASP A 420 14.17 11.53 10.36
C ASP A 420 14.79 11.83 8.98
N TYR A 421 14.62 13.07 8.52
CA TYR A 421 15.39 13.64 7.41
C TYR A 421 16.82 13.96 7.91
N ASP A 422 17.59 12.96 8.35
CA ASP A 422 18.94 13.17 8.86
C ASP A 422 19.90 13.57 7.73
N ASP A 423 20.11 14.88 7.57
CA ASP A 423 21.07 15.51 6.64
C ASP A 423 22.53 15.07 6.90
N THR A 424 22.83 14.39 8.02
CA THR A 424 24.21 13.98 8.33
C THR A 424 24.64 12.65 7.72
N ARG A 425 23.72 11.85 7.17
CA ARG A 425 24.03 10.54 6.54
C ARG A 425 23.78 10.47 5.02
N MET A 426 23.48 11.61 4.39
CA MET A 426 23.38 11.80 2.94
C MET A 426 24.73 11.74 2.19
N LYS A 427 25.70 10.92 2.64
CA LYS A 427 26.97 10.77 1.93
C LYS A 427 27.21 9.41 1.26
N ASP A 428 26.56 8.31 1.65
CA ASP A 428 26.91 7.00 1.06
C ASP A 428 25.74 6.00 0.80
N GLY A 429 24.47 6.40 0.93
CA GLY A 429 23.36 5.41 0.98
C GLY A 429 22.35 5.36 -0.18
N GLY A 430 22.24 6.43 -0.99
CA GLY A 430 21.11 6.58 -1.93
C GLY A 430 21.34 6.04 -3.35
N ALA A 431 22.56 5.68 -3.71
CA ALA A 431 22.91 5.40 -5.11
C ALA A 431 22.78 3.92 -5.55
N HIS A 432 22.73 2.96 -4.62
CA HIS A 432 23.16 1.59 -4.97
C HIS A 432 22.07 0.53 -5.19
N ILE A 433 20.78 0.87 -5.28
CA ILE A 433 19.74 -0.17 -5.55
C ILE A 433 18.79 0.23 -6.71
N ALA A 434 18.69 1.50 -7.07
CA ALA A 434 17.99 1.92 -8.29
C ALA A 434 18.76 1.55 -9.58
N GLU A 435 20.08 1.30 -9.47
CA GLU A 435 20.94 0.89 -10.59
C GLU A 435 20.62 -0.53 -11.10
N GLU A 436 20.15 -1.45 -10.25
CA GLU A 436 19.83 -2.84 -10.69
C GLU A 436 18.56 -2.92 -11.55
N ARG A 437 17.73 -1.87 -11.59
CA ARG A 437 16.53 -1.79 -12.44
C ARG A 437 16.53 -0.62 -13.44
N GLY A 438 17.60 0.17 -13.51
CA GLY A 438 17.75 1.27 -14.48
C GLY A 438 16.76 2.44 -14.30
N VAL A 439 16.16 2.59 -13.12
CA VAL A 439 15.18 3.66 -12.84
C VAL A 439 15.56 4.37 -11.54
N SER A 440 16.61 5.19 -11.59
CA SER A 440 16.85 6.19 -10.55
C SER A 440 16.05 7.45 -10.83
N ILE A 441 15.34 7.96 -9.82
CA ILE A 441 14.66 9.26 -9.90
C ILE A 441 15.71 10.38 -10.05
N SER A 442 16.86 10.28 -9.38
CA SER A 442 17.91 11.32 -9.41
C SER A 442 18.51 11.51 -10.80
N ASP A 443 18.65 10.45 -11.59
CA ASP A 443 19.24 10.50 -12.94
C ASP A 443 18.29 11.11 -13.98
N LYS A 444 17.01 11.24 -13.62
CA LYS A 444 15.95 11.79 -14.48
C LYS A 444 15.36 13.11 -13.94
N ILE A 445 15.88 13.68 -12.86
CA ILE A 445 15.59 15.07 -12.45
C ILE A 445 16.77 15.94 -12.88
N PRO A 446 16.73 16.62 -14.04
CA PRO A 446 17.75 17.61 -14.33
C PRO A 446 17.69 18.68 -13.25
N ASN A 447 18.83 18.99 -12.64
CA ASN A 447 18.99 20.24 -11.92
C ASN A 447 18.60 21.37 -12.88
N PRO A 448 17.91 22.43 -12.40
CA PRO A 448 17.63 23.58 -13.24
C PRO A 448 18.96 24.10 -13.82
N PRO A 449 19.00 24.51 -15.10
CA PRO A 449 20.20 25.10 -15.67
C PRO A 449 20.62 26.27 -14.79
N GLY A 450 21.88 26.22 -14.32
CA GLY A 450 22.44 27.18 -13.39
C GLY A 450 22.21 28.62 -13.87
N LYS A 451 21.80 29.48 -12.95
CA LYS A 451 21.99 30.92 -13.06
C LYS A 451 23.14 31.33 -12.16
#